data_AF-U5VSR7-F1
#
_entry.id   AF-U5VSR7-F1
#
_cell.length_a   1.000
_cell.length_b   1.000
_cell.length_c   1.000
_cell.angle_alpha   90.00
_cell.angle_beta   90.00
_cell.angle_gamma   90.00
#
_symmetry.space_group_name_H-M   'P 1'
#
loop_
_entity.id
_entity.type
_entity.pdbx_description
1 polymer ?
#
loop_
_entity_poly.entity_id
_entity_poly.type
_entity_poly.pdbx_seq_one_letter_code
_entity_poly.pdbx_strand_id
1 'polypeptide(L)'
;MAYAAGGRRRALSWALAIELLLAGVAIGAGVLRHDPLGPDYVNIADVTARPAVAGTGSFTWDCGRNERGHRNTANVVVTPGKAGPAHHVHDYVGNLSVDVGSTVKSLAEGNTSCANGDRSTYYWPVLRLAGGAVQVPVSLTLTYYGNVRSPVVEMPRLLRGAVGDAYAFTNGGARAEPVWSCSGSPDRRTTRYPICPGGERVLRVFDFPSCWDGRRTDSSDHRAHLVFPQPGGGCPISTFAVPRLEIVVAYAIGKGTRYRIDAFHAQRHSPLTDHAFFVNLMPGALMREIVRCLNTGQICQ
;
A
#
# COMPACT_ATOMS: atom_id res chain seq x y z
N MET A 1 21.57 -48.67 80.24
CA MET A 1 22.26 -49.12 79.01
C MET A 1 22.37 -47.93 78.07
N ALA A 2 23.56 -47.34 77.99
CA ALA A 2 23.85 -46.15 77.18
C ALA A 2 24.32 -46.59 75.79
N TYR A 3 23.79 -45.97 74.73
CA TYR A 3 24.22 -46.23 73.35
C TYR A 3 24.84 -44.97 72.73
N ALA A 4 26.09 -45.18 72.29
CA ALA A 4 26.75 -44.69 71.09
C ALA A 4 27.05 -43.19 70.91
N ALA A 5 28.36 -42.95 70.95
CA ALA A 5 29.08 -41.84 70.34
C ALA A 5 29.23 -41.98 68.80
N GLY A 6 29.70 -40.90 68.17
CA GLY A 6 30.70 -40.99 67.09
C GLY A 6 30.19 -40.80 65.66
N GLY A 7 30.44 -39.61 65.10
CA GLY A 7 30.02 -39.21 63.75
C GLY A 7 30.79 -39.85 62.59
N ARG A 8 30.33 -39.56 61.37
CA ARG A 8 31.09 -39.65 60.11
C ARG A 8 30.51 -38.71 59.04
N ARG A 9 31.28 -37.66 58.77
CA ARG A 9 31.57 -36.97 57.49
C ARG A 9 30.62 -37.24 56.31
N ARG A 10 30.04 -36.16 55.77
CA ARG A 10 29.81 -35.99 54.33
C ARG A 10 30.21 -34.58 53.90
N ALA A 11 31.46 -34.46 53.45
CA ALA A 11 31.85 -33.46 52.46
C ALA A 11 31.40 -33.97 51.09
N LEU A 12 31.03 -33.04 50.19
CA LEU A 12 30.45 -33.16 48.83
C LEU A 12 29.15 -32.32 48.88
N SER A 13 29.02 -31.14 48.28
CA SER A 13 29.39 -30.79 46.91
C SER A 13 29.41 -29.25 46.77
N TRP A 14 30.57 -28.64 46.52
CA TRP A 14 30.72 -27.21 46.18
C TRP A 14 31.20 -27.00 44.73
N ALA A 15 30.90 -27.93 43.83
CA ALA A 15 31.40 -27.91 42.45
C ALA A 15 30.29 -27.90 41.38
N LEU A 16 29.08 -27.44 41.70
CA LEU A 16 27.97 -27.35 40.73
C LEU A 16 27.16 -26.04 40.81
N ALA A 17 27.73 -24.98 41.39
CA ALA A 17 27.09 -23.67 41.45
C ALA A 17 27.72 -22.62 40.54
N ILE A 18 28.83 -22.92 39.85
CA ILE A 18 29.55 -21.94 39.01
C ILE A 18 29.29 -22.13 37.51
N GLU A 19 28.87 -23.31 37.04
CA GLU A 19 28.54 -23.49 35.61
C GLU A 19 27.16 -22.95 35.21
N LEU A 20 26.22 -22.83 36.15
CA LEU A 20 24.91 -22.22 35.88
C LEU A 20 24.94 -20.68 35.83
N LEU A 21 26.05 -20.06 36.24
CA LEU A 21 26.27 -18.60 36.11
C LEU A 21 26.92 -18.20 34.78
N LEU A 22 27.49 -19.15 34.02
CA LEU A 22 28.07 -18.89 32.69
C LEU A 22 27.17 -19.32 31.53
N ALA A 23 26.18 -20.19 31.76
CA ALA A 23 25.13 -20.49 30.77
C ALA A 23 23.99 -19.44 30.74
N GLY A 24 23.91 -18.56 31.74
CA GLY A 24 22.83 -17.56 31.89
C GLY A 24 23.07 -16.20 31.21
N VAL A 25 24.24 -15.96 30.60
CA VAL A 25 24.61 -14.63 30.05
C VAL A 25 24.57 -14.58 28.52
N ALA A 26 24.21 -15.67 27.84
CA ALA A 26 23.98 -15.67 26.40
C ALA A 26 22.50 -15.50 26.01
N ILE A 27 21.67 -14.87 26.85
CA ILE A 27 20.45 -14.22 26.35
C ILE A 27 20.94 -12.97 25.66
N GLY A 28 21.22 -13.09 24.37
CA GLY A 28 21.57 -11.98 23.50
C GLY A 28 20.61 -10.84 23.77
N ALA A 29 21.14 -9.73 24.27
CA ALA A 29 20.47 -8.44 24.27
C ALA A 29 20.21 -8.07 22.81
N GLY A 30 19.18 -8.65 22.21
CA GLY A 30 18.45 -8.04 21.13
C GLY A 30 17.84 -6.79 21.73
N VAL A 31 18.63 -5.71 21.80
CA VAL A 31 18.13 -4.38 22.07
C VAL A 31 16.99 -4.21 21.07
N LEU A 32 15.75 -4.18 21.56
CA LEU A 32 14.61 -3.73 20.77
C LEU A 32 14.98 -2.32 20.31
N ARG A 33 15.51 -2.21 19.09
CA ARG A 33 15.84 -0.94 18.46
C ARG A 33 14.50 -0.24 18.25
N HIS A 34 14.11 0.57 19.22
CA HIS A 34 12.99 1.47 19.06
C HIS A 34 13.44 2.59 18.14
N ASP A 35 12.81 2.68 16.97
CA ASP A 35 13.00 3.80 16.08
C ASP A 35 12.65 5.11 16.81
N PRO A 36 13.49 6.15 16.71
CA PRO A 36 13.29 7.40 17.45
C PRO A 36 12.01 8.14 17.03
N LEU A 37 11.42 7.79 15.89
CA LEU A 37 10.16 8.36 15.40
C LEU A 37 8.92 7.69 16.00
N GLY A 38 9.06 6.53 16.65
CA GLY A 38 7.97 5.79 17.29
C GLY A 38 7.66 4.45 16.61
N PRO A 39 6.70 3.70 17.17
CA PRO A 39 6.44 2.30 16.78
C PRO A 39 5.86 2.14 15.36
N ASP A 40 5.27 3.19 14.79
CA ASP A 40 4.74 3.15 13.43
C ASP A 40 5.82 3.28 12.34
N TYR A 41 7.07 3.57 12.71
CA TYR A 41 8.16 3.79 11.76
C TYR A 41 9.13 2.62 11.71
N VAL A 42 9.74 2.37 10.55
CA VAL A 42 10.78 1.35 10.37
C VAL A 42 11.90 1.88 9.50
N ASN A 43 13.16 1.59 9.84
CA ASN A 43 14.26 1.81 8.90
C ASN A 43 14.11 0.89 7.69
N ILE A 44 14.09 1.46 6.48
CA ILE A 44 13.92 0.67 5.25
C ILE A 44 15.06 -0.35 5.06
N ALA A 45 16.23 -0.09 5.64
CA ALA A 45 17.36 -1.01 5.65
C ALA A 45 17.05 -2.33 6.39
N ASP A 46 16.09 -2.31 7.31
CA ASP A 46 15.67 -3.48 8.12
C ASP A 46 14.49 -4.23 7.49
N VAL A 47 13.93 -3.72 6.39
CA VAL A 47 12.84 -4.36 5.65
C VAL A 47 13.41 -5.32 4.60
N THR A 48 12.92 -6.56 4.59
CA THR A 48 13.32 -7.57 3.61
C THR A 48 12.88 -7.16 2.20
N ALA A 49 13.81 -7.24 1.26
CA ALA A 49 13.54 -7.06 -0.17
C ALA A 49 12.56 -8.11 -0.68
N ARG A 50 11.68 -7.69 -1.58
CA ARG A 50 10.72 -8.55 -2.29
C ARG A 50 11.00 -8.49 -3.78
N PRO A 51 10.88 -9.61 -4.51
CA PRO A 51 10.95 -9.58 -5.97
C PRO A 51 9.89 -8.64 -6.54
N ALA A 52 10.23 -7.89 -7.58
CA ALA A 52 9.26 -7.11 -8.33
C ALA A 52 8.20 -8.04 -8.94
N VAL A 53 6.95 -7.56 -9.02
CA VAL A 53 5.88 -8.29 -9.69
C VAL A 53 6.12 -8.21 -11.19
N ALA A 54 6.49 -9.34 -11.81
CA ALA A 54 6.74 -9.42 -13.24
C ALA A 54 5.45 -9.11 -14.05
N GLY A 55 5.61 -8.46 -15.20
CA GLY A 55 4.55 -8.15 -16.15
C GLY A 55 5.07 -8.21 -17.59
N THR A 56 4.19 -8.44 -18.56
CA THR A 56 4.49 -8.38 -19.98
C THR A 56 4.18 -6.98 -20.50
N GLY A 57 5.20 -6.22 -20.90
CA GLY A 57 5.05 -4.83 -21.32
C GLY A 57 4.61 -3.86 -20.21
N SER A 58 4.66 -2.57 -20.51
CA SER A 58 4.15 -1.52 -19.63
C SER A 58 3.62 -0.33 -20.42
N PHE A 59 2.67 0.39 -19.83
CA PHE A 59 2.15 1.65 -20.36
C PHE A 59 2.12 2.68 -19.23
N THR A 60 2.88 3.77 -19.37
CA THR A 60 3.05 4.77 -18.29
C THR A 60 2.52 6.13 -18.69
N TRP A 61 1.64 6.75 -17.91
CA TRP A 61 1.10 8.08 -18.25
C TRP A 61 1.12 9.03 -17.05
N ASP A 62 0.98 10.33 -17.36
CA ASP A 62 1.04 11.41 -16.39
C ASP A 62 -0.32 12.11 -16.25
N CYS A 63 -0.78 12.21 -15.00
CA CYS A 63 -1.97 12.95 -14.58
C CYS A 63 -1.66 14.10 -13.63
N GLY A 64 -0.40 14.46 -13.49
CA GLY A 64 0.11 15.41 -12.53
C GLY A 64 0.15 14.85 -11.11
N ARG A 65 0.68 15.67 -10.20
CA ARG A 65 0.92 15.34 -8.78
C ARG A 65 -0.07 16.02 -7.83
N ASN A 66 -1.27 16.31 -8.31
CA ASN A 66 -2.31 17.09 -7.60
C ASN A 66 -1.86 18.50 -7.15
N GLU A 67 -1.16 19.25 -8.01
CA GLU A 67 -0.66 20.60 -7.69
C GLU A 67 -1.76 21.61 -7.39
N ARG A 68 -2.96 21.39 -7.96
CA ARG A 68 -4.15 22.22 -7.75
C ARG A 68 -4.85 21.93 -6.42
N GLY A 69 -4.41 20.90 -5.69
CA GLY A 69 -4.96 20.57 -4.37
C GLY A 69 -6.40 20.08 -4.42
N HIS A 70 -6.78 19.32 -5.45
CA HIS A 70 -8.08 18.65 -5.50
C HIS A 70 -8.15 17.60 -4.38
N ARG A 71 -8.79 17.98 -3.29
CA ARG A 71 -8.86 17.20 -2.05
C ARG A 71 -10.24 17.35 -1.44
N ASN A 72 -10.83 16.24 -1.06
CA ASN A 72 -12.11 16.21 -0.36
C ASN A 72 -12.28 14.86 0.36
N THR A 73 -13.42 14.69 0.99
CA THR A 73 -13.77 13.50 1.79
C THR A 73 -14.57 12.46 1.00
N ALA A 74 -14.72 12.61 -0.32
CA ALA A 74 -15.51 11.70 -1.11
C ALA A 74 -14.90 10.30 -1.13
N ASN A 75 -15.76 9.28 -1.16
CA ASN A 75 -15.34 7.94 -1.53
C ASN A 75 -16.34 7.38 -2.53
N VAL A 76 -16.06 7.61 -3.81
CA VAL A 76 -16.95 7.24 -4.94
C VAL A 76 -16.94 5.75 -5.27
N VAL A 77 -16.11 4.96 -4.56
CA VAL A 77 -16.10 3.50 -4.62
C VAL A 77 -16.93 2.92 -3.46
N VAL A 78 -16.55 3.18 -2.21
CA VAL A 78 -17.08 2.45 -1.04
C VAL A 78 -18.35 3.09 -0.47
N THR A 79 -18.47 4.42 -0.50
CA THR A 79 -19.64 5.12 0.06
C THR A 79 -20.06 6.32 -0.80
N PRO A 80 -20.51 6.10 -2.05
CA PRO A 80 -20.91 7.19 -2.94
C PRO A 80 -22.01 8.07 -2.33
N GLY A 81 -21.95 9.39 -2.53
CA GLY A 81 -22.98 10.32 -2.07
C GLY A 81 -22.96 10.65 -0.58
N LYS A 82 -22.07 10.04 0.22
CA LYS A 82 -22.03 10.25 1.68
C LYS A 82 -20.89 11.19 2.06
N ALA A 83 -21.26 12.38 2.52
CA ALA A 83 -20.34 13.39 3.08
C ALA A 83 -19.80 13.06 4.48
N GLY A 84 -20.10 11.87 5.00
CA GLY A 84 -20.27 11.63 6.43
C GLY A 84 -19.13 12.17 7.32
N PRO A 85 -19.44 12.56 8.57
CA PRO A 85 -18.53 13.29 9.49
C PRO A 85 -17.27 12.52 9.96
N ALA A 86 -16.94 11.41 9.30
CA ALA A 86 -15.82 10.53 9.61
C ALA A 86 -14.89 10.24 8.41
N HIS A 87 -15.23 10.61 7.17
CA HIS A 87 -14.32 10.36 6.05
C HIS A 87 -13.09 11.25 6.13
N HIS A 88 -11.92 10.62 6.09
CA HIS A 88 -10.65 11.30 6.05
C HIS A 88 -10.40 11.87 4.63
N VAL A 89 -9.48 12.82 4.49
CA VAL A 89 -9.29 13.54 3.23
C VAL A 89 -8.43 12.71 2.28
N HIS A 90 -8.80 12.68 0.99
CA HIS A 90 -7.98 12.08 -0.07
C HIS A 90 -7.37 13.14 -0.98
N ASP A 91 -6.22 12.82 -1.57
CA ASP A 91 -5.71 13.46 -2.78
C ASP A 91 -6.32 12.78 -4.01
N TYR A 92 -6.62 13.55 -5.06
CA TYR A 92 -7.15 13.05 -6.34
C TYR A 92 -6.24 13.48 -7.50
N VAL A 93 -6.07 12.58 -8.47
CA VAL A 93 -5.55 12.90 -9.81
C VAL A 93 -6.42 12.25 -10.88
N GLY A 94 -6.29 12.72 -12.12
CA GLY A 94 -7.12 12.32 -13.25
C GLY A 94 -8.40 13.13 -13.26
N ASN A 95 -9.52 12.48 -12.96
CA ASN A 95 -10.84 13.12 -13.00
C ASN A 95 -10.95 14.35 -12.07
N LEU A 96 -11.23 15.52 -12.66
CA LEU A 96 -11.31 16.79 -11.96
C LEU A 96 -12.67 17.08 -11.33
N SER A 97 -13.66 16.21 -11.54
CA SER A 97 -15.04 16.42 -11.06
C SER A 97 -15.35 15.68 -9.75
N VAL A 98 -14.41 14.91 -9.21
CA VAL A 98 -14.66 14.08 -8.02
C VAL A 98 -14.99 14.95 -6.81
N ASP A 99 -16.16 14.73 -6.26
CA ASP A 99 -16.64 15.32 -5.03
C ASP A 99 -17.61 14.36 -4.32
N VAL A 100 -18.11 14.77 -3.16
CA VAL A 100 -19.04 13.95 -2.38
C VAL A 100 -20.35 13.67 -3.13
N GLY A 101 -20.82 14.63 -3.94
CA GLY A 101 -22.06 14.53 -4.70
C GLY A 101 -21.92 13.80 -6.04
N SER A 102 -20.72 13.31 -6.35
CA SER A 102 -20.41 12.75 -7.66
C SER A 102 -21.27 11.53 -7.98
N THR A 103 -21.80 11.53 -9.20
CA THR A 103 -22.60 10.46 -9.79
C THR A 103 -21.81 9.79 -10.90
N VAL A 104 -22.27 8.63 -11.36
CA VAL A 104 -21.71 7.98 -12.57
C VAL A 104 -21.70 8.96 -13.76
N LYS A 105 -22.76 9.77 -13.90
CA LYS A 105 -22.87 10.76 -14.97
C LYS A 105 -21.82 11.87 -14.82
N SER A 106 -21.75 12.52 -13.65
CA SER A 106 -20.81 13.63 -13.44
C SER A 106 -19.36 13.18 -13.63
N LEU A 107 -19.01 11.99 -13.12
CA LEU A 107 -17.68 11.42 -13.31
C LEU A 107 -17.38 11.12 -14.80
N ALA A 108 -18.33 10.56 -15.54
CA ALA A 108 -18.13 10.24 -16.96
C ALA A 108 -17.98 11.49 -17.85
N GLU A 109 -18.64 12.59 -17.48
CA GLU A 109 -18.60 13.88 -18.17
C GLU A 109 -17.44 14.79 -17.69
N GLY A 110 -16.81 14.44 -16.57
CA GLY A 110 -15.73 15.21 -15.97
C GLY A 110 -14.49 15.37 -16.86
N ASN A 111 -13.88 16.56 -16.77
CA ASN A 111 -12.55 16.81 -17.33
C ASN A 111 -11.47 16.03 -16.58
N THR A 112 -10.27 15.98 -17.15
CA THR A 112 -9.13 15.27 -16.56
C THR A 112 -7.86 16.11 -16.51
N SER A 113 -6.99 15.82 -15.55
CA SER A 113 -5.61 16.29 -15.51
C SER A 113 -4.63 15.41 -16.31
N CYS A 114 -5.07 14.26 -16.81
CA CYS A 114 -4.23 13.33 -17.57
C CYS A 114 -3.93 13.84 -18.98
N ALA A 115 -2.65 13.84 -19.36
CA ALA A 115 -2.20 14.33 -20.67
C ALA A 115 -2.70 13.48 -21.83
N ASN A 116 -2.92 12.18 -21.61
CA ASN A 116 -3.45 11.22 -22.59
C ASN A 116 -4.99 11.22 -22.68
N GLY A 117 -5.69 12.08 -21.93
CA GLY A 117 -7.15 12.15 -21.93
C GLY A 117 -7.85 11.06 -21.12
N ASP A 118 -7.12 10.27 -20.33
CA ASP A 118 -7.71 9.35 -19.36
C ASP A 118 -8.57 10.09 -18.34
N ARG A 119 -9.85 9.74 -18.24
CA ARG A 119 -10.82 10.40 -17.33
C ARG A 119 -11.00 9.66 -16.01
N SER A 120 -10.22 8.62 -15.75
CA SER A 120 -10.32 7.79 -14.55
C SER A 120 -10.06 8.59 -13.28
N THR A 121 -10.64 8.15 -12.17
CA THR A 121 -10.35 8.71 -10.85
C THR A 121 -9.21 7.91 -10.22
N TYR A 122 -8.21 8.56 -9.62
CA TYR A 122 -7.19 7.90 -8.81
C TYR A 122 -7.04 8.65 -7.50
N TYR A 123 -7.15 7.96 -6.36
CA TYR A 123 -7.12 8.63 -5.07
C TYR A 123 -6.64 7.78 -3.91
N TRP A 124 -6.04 8.45 -2.92
CA TRP A 124 -5.45 7.89 -1.71
C TRP A 124 -5.51 8.91 -0.56
N PRO A 125 -5.39 8.51 0.72
CA PRO A 125 -5.42 9.42 1.86
C PRO A 125 -4.32 10.46 1.81
N VAL A 126 -4.60 11.73 2.13
CA VAL A 126 -3.56 12.77 2.16
C VAL A 126 -2.46 12.43 3.16
N LEU A 127 -1.22 12.82 2.86
CA LEU A 127 -0.08 12.70 3.77
C LEU A 127 0.19 14.04 4.46
N ARG A 128 0.39 14.02 5.78
CA ARG A 128 0.69 15.21 6.59
C ARG A 128 1.99 15.07 7.33
N LEU A 129 2.74 16.17 7.46
CA LEU A 129 3.85 16.25 8.41
C LEU A 129 3.32 16.47 9.83
N ALA A 130 4.17 16.21 10.83
CA ALA A 130 3.96 16.70 12.18
C ALA A 130 3.80 18.22 12.16
N GLY A 131 2.61 18.72 12.49
CA GLY A 131 2.20 20.12 12.29
C GLY A 131 0.95 20.28 11.40
N GLY A 132 0.53 19.22 10.71
CA GLY A 132 -0.77 19.15 10.03
C GLY A 132 -0.76 19.60 8.56
N ALA A 133 0.36 20.11 8.03
CA ALA A 133 0.46 20.51 6.63
C ALA A 133 0.37 19.31 5.68
N VAL A 134 -0.59 19.35 4.74
CA VAL A 134 -0.71 18.36 3.66
C VAL A 134 0.47 18.48 2.72
N GLN A 135 1.09 17.35 2.40
CA GLN A 135 2.20 17.28 1.46
C GLN A 135 1.68 17.09 0.04
N VAL A 136 2.17 17.91 -0.88
CA VAL A 136 2.02 17.67 -2.31
C VAL A 136 3.13 16.71 -2.72
N PRO A 137 2.83 15.60 -3.42
CA PRO A 137 3.87 14.74 -3.97
C PRO A 137 4.87 15.52 -4.83
N VAL A 138 6.13 15.10 -4.82
CA VAL A 138 7.16 15.64 -5.73
C VAL A 138 7.13 14.97 -7.10
N SER A 139 6.65 13.73 -7.16
CA SER A 139 6.35 13.03 -8.41
C SER A 139 5.24 12.01 -8.20
N LEU A 140 4.55 11.68 -9.29
CA LEU A 140 3.55 10.65 -9.34
C LEU A 140 3.67 9.91 -10.68
N THR A 141 3.61 8.58 -10.64
CA THR A 141 3.65 7.74 -11.84
C THR A 141 2.46 6.78 -11.82
N LEU A 142 1.72 6.73 -12.92
CA LEU A 142 0.70 5.71 -13.18
C LEU A 142 1.23 4.77 -14.24
N THR A 143 1.27 3.48 -13.93
CA THR A 143 1.76 2.46 -14.85
C THR A 143 0.78 1.31 -14.91
N TYR A 144 0.44 0.88 -16.12
CA TYR A 144 -0.18 -0.42 -16.35
C TYR A 144 0.89 -1.43 -16.73
N TYR A 145 0.79 -2.62 -16.17
CA TYR A 145 1.58 -3.78 -16.55
C TYR A 145 0.68 -4.88 -17.14
N GLY A 146 1.19 -5.62 -18.12
CA GLY A 146 0.52 -6.82 -18.60
C GLY A 146 0.66 -7.99 -17.62
N ASN A 147 0.11 -9.14 -18.00
CA ASN A 147 0.12 -10.35 -17.19
C ASN A 147 1.12 -11.39 -17.75
N VAL A 148 1.85 -12.06 -16.86
CA VAL A 148 2.92 -13.02 -17.24
C VAL A 148 2.42 -14.40 -17.65
N ARG A 149 1.13 -14.69 -17.45
CA ARG A 149 0.52 -16.00 -17.72
C ARG A 149 -0.48 -15.97 -18.87
N SER A 150 -1.10 -14.83 -19.14
CA SER A 150 -2.08 -14.67 -20.21
C SER A 150 -2.10 -13.24 -20.76
N PRO A 151 -2.58 -13.02 -21.99
CA PRO A 151 -2.93 -11.68 -22.44
C PRO A 151 -3.93 -11.02 -21.48
N VAL A 152 -3.83 -9.70 -21.33
CA VAL A 152 -4.84 -8.90 -20.63
C VAL A 152 -5.98 -8.53 -21.57
N VAL A 153 -7.19 -8.43 -21.02
CA VAL A 153 -8.38 -7.89 -21.71
C VAL A 153 -8.64 -6.45 -21.29
N GLU A 154 -9.40 -5.71 -22.09
CA GLU A 154 -9.81 -4.34 -21.77
C GLU A 154 -10.57 -4.28 -20.44
N MET A 155 -10.22 -3.33 -19.57
CA MET A 155 -11.07 -3.05 -18.41
C MET A 155 -12.37 -2.38 -18.88
N PRO A 156 -13.54 -2.86 -18.45
CA PRO A 156 -14.78 -2.16 -18.73
C PRO A 156 -14.78 -0.81 -18.03
N ARG A 157 -15.46 0.17 -18.64
CA ARG A 157 -15.73 1.45 -17.96
C ARG A 157 -16.49 1.19 -16.67
N LEU A 158 -16.24 2.03 -15.68
CA LEU A 158 -16.72 1.97 -14.30
C LEU A 158 -16.17 0.82 -13.47
N LEU A 159 -15.22 0.02 -13.96
CA LEU A 159 -14.50 -0.93 -13.12
C LEU A 159 -13.85 -0.19 -11.95
N ARG A 160 -14.11 -0.66 -10.73
CA ARG A 160 -13.57 -0.08 -9.50
C ARG A 160 -12.42 -0.94 -9.00
N GLY A 161 -11.36 -0.29 -8.55
CA GLY A 161 -10.23 -0.97 -7.90
C GLY A 161 -10.04 -0.46 -6.49
N ALA A 162 -9.61 -1.35 -5.60
CA ALA A 162 -9.28 -1.05 -4.21
C ALA A 162 -8.06 -1.85 -3.76
N VAL A 163 -7.09 -1.17 -3.14
CA VAL A 163 -5.90 -1.76 -2.53
C VAL A 163 -5.69 -1.20 -1.12
N GLY A 164 -5.10 -1.99 -0.21
CA GLY A 164 -4.93 -1.61 1.21
C GLY A 164 -6.25 -1.68 1.98
N ASP A 165 -6.29 -1.19 3.23
CA ASP A 165 -7.47 -1.30 4.08
C ASP A 165 -7.60 -0.14 5.05
N ALA A 166 -8.59 0.74 4.80
CA ALA A 166 -8.85 1.92 5.62
C ALA A 166 -9.24 1.61 7.09
N TYR A 167 -9.55 0.36 7.44
CA TYR A 167 -9.94 -0.08 8.79
C TYR A 167 -8.97 -1.08 9.42
N ALA A 168 -7.80 -1.28 8.80
CA ALA A 168 -6.84 -2.33 9.14
C ALA A 168 -6.43 -2.35 10.62
N PHE A 169 -6.35 -1.19 11.26
CA PHE A 169 -5.92 -1.08 12.65
C PHE A 169 -6.95 -1.70 13.61
N THR A 170 -8.24 -1.63 13.27
CA THR A 170 -9.32 -2.11 14.15
C THR A 170 -9.91 -3.45 13.73
N ASN A 171 -9.66 -3.93 12.52
CA ASN A 171 -10.27 -5.15 11.97
C ASN A 171 -9.30 -6.34 11.84
N GLY A 172 -8.08 -6.21 12.38
CA GLY A 172 -7.04 -7.25 12.34
C GLY A 172 -6.12 -7.20 11.12
N GLY A 173 -6.33 -6.28 10.18
CA GLY A 173 -5.36 -5.94 9.13
C GLY A 173 -5.17 -6.99 8.04
N ALA A 174 -6.10 -7.93 7.88
CA ALA A 174 -6.00 -9.01 6.90
C ALA A 174 -5.92 -8.54 5.44
N ARG A 175 -6.34 -7.31 5.16
CA ARG A 175 -6.32 -6.68 3.82
C ARG A 175 -5.32 -5.50 3.74
N ALA A 176 -4.50 -5.31 4.77
CA ALA A 176 -3.45 -4.30 4.73
C ALA A 176 -2.35 -4.73 3.76
N GLU A 177 -1.88 -3.78 2.96
CA GLU A 177 -0.85 -4.04 1.95
C GLU A 177 0.43 -3.27 2.30
N PRO A 178 1.62 -3.85 2.05
CA PRO A 178 2.89 -3.17 2.27
C PRO A 178 3.14 -2.16 1.15
N VAL A 179 2.49 -1.00 1.25
CA VAL A 179 2.53 0.04 0.21
C VAL A 179 3.69 1.01 0.38
N TRP A 180 4.40 1.00 1.51
CA TRP A 180 5.43 2.00 1.78
C TRP A 180 6.83 1.54 1.41
N SER A 181 7.63 2.45 0.87
CA SER A 181 9.03 2.20 0.50
C SER A 181 9.87 3.49 0.46
N CYS A 182 11.13 3.39 0.04
CA CYS A 182 12.03 4.50 -0.22
C CYS A 182 12.56 4.43 -1.65
N SER A 183 12.83 5.58 -2.26
CA SER A 183 13.24 5.65 -3.67
C SER A 183 14.55 4.93 -4.00
N GLY A 184 15.47 4.77 -3.04
CA GLY A 184 16.70 4.01 -3.20
C GLY A 184 16.55 2.51 -2.94
N SER A 185 15.38 2.04 -2.53
CA SER A 185 15.10 0.62 -2.26
C SER A 185 13.64 0.25 -2.55
N PRO A 186 13.15 0.45 -3.79
CA PRO A 186 11.74 0.25 -4.16
C PRO A 186 11.28 -1.21 -4.04
N ASP A 187 12.21 -2.16 -4.01
CA ASP A 187 12.02 -3.59 -3.76
C ASP A 187 11.74 -3.91 -2.28
N ARG A 188 12.05 -3.00 -1.36
CA ARG A 188 11.75 -3.13 0.07
C ARG A 188 10.43 -2.45 0.37
N ARG A 189 9.42 -3.25 0.71
CA ARG A 189 8.06 -2.76 0.95
C ARG A 189 7.55 -3.13 2.33
N THR A 190 6.87 -2.20 2.99
CA THR A 190 6.43 -2.34 4.39
C THR A 190 5.06 -1.73 4.64
N THR A 191 4.38 -2.19 5.69
CA THR A 191 3.12 -1.64 6.22
C THR A 191 3.34 -0.54 7.27
N ARG A 192 4.60 -0.21 7.56
CA ARG A 192 5.02 0.85 8.50
C ARG A 192 5.54 2.06 7.73
N TYR A 193 5.54 3.24 8.35
CA TYR A 193 6.15 4.42 7.74
C TYR A 193 7.68 4.24 7.61
N PRO A 194 8.25 4.31 6.41
CA PRO A 194 9.67 4.08 6.23
C PRO A 194 10.49 5.30 6.67
N ILE A 195 11.62 5.02 7.31
CA ILE A 195 12.70 5.97 7.52
C ILE A 195 13.68 5.76 6.37
N CYS A 196 13.68 6.71 5.43
CA CYS A 196 14.53 6.66 4.25
C CYS A 196 15.92 7.25 4.51
N PRO A 197 16.96 6.74 3.85
CA PRO A 197 18.27 7.39 3.80
C PRO A 197 18.18 8.85 3.32
N GLY A 198 19.17 9.66 3.71
CA GLY A 198 19.19 11.08 3.36
C GLY A 198 19.23 11.28 1.84
N GLY A 199 18.41 12.20 1.33
CA GLY A 199 18.29 12.49 -0.10
C GLY A 199 17.26 11.65 -0.84
N GLU A 200 16.81 10.54 -0.26
CA GLU A 200 15.75 9.70 -0.85
C GLU A 200 14.35 10.27 -0.63
N ARG A 201 13.40 9.76 -1.41
CA ARG A 201 11.97 10.05 -1.28
C ARG A 201 11.26 8.93 -0.54
N VAL A 202 10.30 9.31 0.31
CA VAL A 202 9.31 8.36 0.82
C VAL A 202 8.37 8.01 -0.33
N LEU A 203 8.19 6.73 -0.58
CA LEU A 203 7.30 6.23 -1.61
C LEU A 203 6.05 5.60 -0.99
N ARG A 204 4.91 5.85 -1.65
CA ARG A 204 3.77 4.94 -1.64
C ARG A 204 3.71 4.23 -2.98
N VAL A 205 3.55 2.91 -2.95
CA VAL A 205 3.48 2.04 -4.12
C VAL A 205 2.23 1.19 -3.99
N PHE A 206 1.20 1.56 -4.74
CA PHE A 206 -0.11 0.93 -4.72
C PHE A 206 -0.25 0.00 -5.92
N ASP A 207 -0.05 -1.31 -5.68
CA ASP A 207 -0.33 -2.35 -6.68
C ASP A 207 -1.77 -2.81 -6.59
N PHE A 208 -2.53 -2.61 -7.66
CA PHE A 208 -3.93 -3.02 -7.67
C PHE A 208 -4.11 -4.48 -8.09
N PRO A 209 -5.17 -5.14 -7.57
CA PRO A 209 -5.76 -6.33 -8.17
C PRO A 209 -5.93 -6.23 -9.69
N SER A 210 -5.75 -7.34 -10.41
CA SER A 210 -5.76 -7.37 -11.89
C SER A 210 -6.43 -8.60 -12.49
N CYS A 211 -7.18 -9.37 -11.69
CA CYS A 211 -7.97 -10.50 -12.14
C CYS A 211 -9.45 -10.20 -11.96
N TRP A 212 -10.11 -9.86 -13.07
CA TRP A 212 -11.50 -9.42 -13.12
C TRP A 212 -12.44 -10.60 -13.35
N ASP A 213 -13.60 -10.64 -12.69
CA ASP A 213 -14.57 -11.73 -12.82
C ASP A 213 -15.30 -11.80 -14.19
N GLY A 214 -14.98 -10.88 -15.11
CA GLY A 214 -15.54 -10.86 -16.46
C GLY A 214 -16.96 -10.29 -16.56
N ARG A 215 -17.57 -9.85 -15.44
CA ARG A 215 -18.98 -9.44 -15.41
C ARG A 215 -19.20 -8.12 -14.68
N ARG A 216 -18.68 -7.96 -13.47
CA ARG A 216 -19.08 -6.88 -12.56
C ARG A 216 -18.07 -5.76 -12.54
N THR A 217 -18.52 -4.52 -12.70
CA THR A 217 -17.67 -3.34 -12.49
C THR A 217 -17.50 -2.98 -11.01
N ASP A 218 -18.32 -3.58 -10.14
CA ASP A 218 -18.23 -3.47 -8.68
C ASP A 218 -18.92 -4.67 -8.00
N SER A 219 -18.54 -4.99 -6.78
CA SER A 219 -19.17 -5.99 -5.92
C SER A 219 -19.70 -5.34 -4.64
N SER A 220 -20.58 -6.03 -3.92
CA SER A 220 -21.16 -5.50 -2.67
C SER A 220 -20.12 -5.21 -1.58
N ASP A 221 -18.97 -5.87 -1.64
CA ASP A 221 -17.82 -5.64 -0.76
C ASP A 221 -16.71 -4.80 -1.41
N HIS A 222 -16.94 -4.29 -2.61
CA HIS A 222 -16.04 -3.51 -3.45
C HIS A 222 -14.70 -4.18 -3.79
N ARG A 223 -14.61 -5.51 -3.66
CA ARG A 223 -13.35 -6.27 -3.82
C ARG A 223 -13.50 -7.58 -4.57
N ALA A 224 -14.56 -8.35 -4.34
CA ALA A 224 -14.73 -9.69 -4.90
C ALA A 224 -14.79 -9.75 -6.44
N HIS A 225 -15.02 -8.62 -7.12
CA HIS A 225 -15.07 -8.55 -8.59
C HIS A 225 -13.69 -8.36 -9.24
N LEU A 226 -12.69 -7.88 -8.50
CA LEU A 226 -11.33 -7.63 -8.99
C LEU A 226 -10.32 -8.06 -7.92
N VAL A 227 -9.65 -9.20 -8.15
CA VAL A 227 -8.78 -9.85 -7.16
C VAL A 227 -7.32 -9.90 -7.60
N PHE A 228 -6.42 -10.10 -6.64
CA PHE A 228 -5.00 -10.24 -6.93
C PHE A 228 -4.72 -11.53 -7.73
N PRO A 229 -3.75 -11.51 -8.65
CA PRO A 229 -3.19 -12.73 -9.20
C PRO A 229 -2.66 -13.65 -8.10
N GLN A 230 -2.73 -14.96 -8.35
CA GLN A 230 -2.15 -15.98 -7.49
C GLN A 230 -0.61 -15.92 -7.54
N PRO A 231 0.10 -16.58 -6.59
CA PRO A 231 1.54 -16.80 -6.72
C PRO A 231 1.89 -17.36 -8.11
N GLY A 232 2.90 -16.77 -8.76
CA GLY A 232 3.24 -17.06 -10.16
C GLY A 232 2.51 -16.21 -11.20
N GLY A 233 1.65 -15.27 -10.78
CA GLY A 233 1.05 -14.23 -11.63
C GLY A 233 -0.20 -14.66 -12.40
N GLY A 234 -0.71 -15.88 -12.18
CA GLY A 234 -1.92 -16.37 -12.86
C GLY A 234 -3.19 -15.85 -12.21
N CYS A 235 -4.24 -15.65 -13.00
CA CYS A 235 -5.54 -15.30 -12.46
C CYS A 235 -6.27 -16.53 -11.90
N PRO A 236 -6.97 -16.41 -10.76
CA PRO A 236 -7.83 -17.48 -10.25
C PRO A 236 -8.84 -17.98 -11.29
N ILE A 237 -9.34 -19.20 -11.09
CA ILE A 237 -10.38 -19.79 -11.95
C ILE A 237 -11.57 -18.82 -12.08
N SER A 238 -12.11 -18.72 -13.31
CA SER A 238 -13.23 -17.83 -13.65
C SER A 238 -12.94 -16.34 -13.49
N THR A 239 -11.67 -15.95 -13.59
CA THR A 239 -11.26 -14.54 -13.69
C THR A 239 -10.35 -14.34 -14.90
N PHE A 240 -10.32 -13.11 -15.41
CA PHE A 240 -9.59 -12.71 -16.61
C PHE A 240 -8.58 -11.63 -16.25
N ALA A 241 -7.37 -11.75 -16.78
CA ALA A 241 -6.34 -10.74 -16.57
C ALA A 241 -6.76 -9.43 -17.22
N VAL A 242 -6.69 -8.33 -16.48
CA VAL A 242 -6.82 -6.96 -16.97
C VAL A 242 -5.50 -6.21 -16.71
N PRO A 243 -5.23 -5.04 -17.36
CA PRO A 243 -4.06 -4.23 -17.05
C PRO A 243 -3.88 -4.01 -15.53
N ARG A 244 -2.71 -4.36 -15.01
CA ARG A 244 -2.39 -4.19 -13.58
C ARG A 244 -1.92 -2.77 -13.33
N LEU A 245 -2.72 -1.98 -12.63
CA LEU A 245 -2.35 -0.62 -12.22
C LEU A 245 -1.34 -0.66 -11.08
N GLU A 246 -0.25 0.08 -11.23
CA GLU A 246 0.62 0.54 -10.15
C GLU A 246 0.54 2.07 -10.09
N ILE A 247 0.35 2.60 -8.88
CA ILE A 247 0.49 4.02 -8.60
C ILE A 247 1.69 4.21 -7.68
N VAL A 248 2.71 4.95 -8.14
CA VAL A 248 3.86 5.34 -7.33
C VAL A 248 3.76 6.82 -7.00
N VAL A 249 3.70 7.14 -5.71
CA VAL A 249 3.63 8.52 -5.20
C VAL A 249 4.88 8.80 -4.37
N ALA A 250 5.67 9.79 -4.77
CA ALA A 250 6.90 10.15 -4.06
C ALA A 250 6.74 11.46 -3.29
N TYR A 251 7.23 11.48 -2.05
CA TYR A 251 7.23 12.65 -1.18
C TYR A 251 8.66 13.01 -0.74
N ALA A 252 9.00 14.30 -0.79
CA ALA A 252 10.23 14.81 -0.20
C ALA A 252 9.99 15.09 1.29
N ILE A 253 10.39 14.12 2.14
CA ILE A 253 10.27 14.23 3.60
C ILE A 253 11.65 14.44 4.20
N GLY A 254 11.80 15.47 5.02
CA GLY A 254 13.07 15.76 5.68
C GLY A 254 13.47 14.66 6.66
N LYS A 255 14.77 14.38 6.78
CA LYS A 255 15.31 13.38 7.72
C LYS A 255 14.79 13.65 9.15
N GLY A 256 14.33 12.60 9.82
CA GLY A 256 13.81 12.69 11.19
C GLY A 256 12.44 13.37 11.31
N THR A 257 11.79 13.72 10.21
CA THR A 257 10.45 14.32 10.24
C THR A 257 9.40 13.23 10.40
N ARG A 258 8.53 13.38 11.41
CA ARG A 258 7.34 12.54 11.53
C ARG A 258 6.30 12.97 10.50
N TYR A 259 5.69 11.98 9.86
CA TYR A 259 4.60 12.14 8.90
C TYR A 259 3.58 11.02 9.08
N ARG A 260 2.32 11.30 8.72
CA ARG A 260 1.21 10.36 8.86
C ARG A 260 0.14 10.60 7.81
N ILE A 261 -0.64 9.58 7.52
CA ILE A 261 -1.79 9.69 6.63
C ILE A 261 -3.00 10.24 7.39
N ASP A 262 -3.90 10.91 6.70
CA ASP A 262 -5.25 11.10 7.20
C ASP A 262 -5.97 9.75 7.27
N ALA A 263 -6.66 9.49 8.38
CA ALA A 263 -7.37 8.24 8.60
C ALA A 263 -8.59 8.52 9.48
N PHE A 264 -9.52 7.57 9.55
CA PHE A 264 -10.60 7.65 10.53
C PHE A 264 -10.02 7.73 11.96
N HIS A 265 -10.67 8.47 12.85
CA HIS A 265 -10.18 8.69 14.23
C HIS A 265 -9.80 7.38 14.95
N ALA A 266 -10.65 6.35 14.84
CA ALA A 266 -10.41 5.05 15.46
C ALA A 266 -9.17 4.31 14.92
N GLN A 267 -8.68 4.67 13.74
CA GLN A 267 -7.52 4.08 13.08
C GLN A 267 -6.20 4.75 13.46
N ARG A 268 -6.26 5.84 14.24
CA ARG A 268 -5.11 6.50 14.87
C ARG A 268 -4.00 6.90 13.90
N HIS A 269 -4.34 7.18 12.63
CA HIS A 269 -3.37 7.49 11.57
C HIS A 269 -2.31 6.39 11.35
N SER A 270 -2.64 5.13 11.68
CA SER A 270 -1.74 4.01 11.52
C SER A 270 -1.36 3.82 10.03
N PRO A 271 -0.08 3.61 9.70
CA PRO A 271 0.36 3.35 8.32
C PRO A 271 -0.25 2.08 7.73
N LEU A 272 -0.67 1.15 8.60
CA LEU A 272 -1.37 -0.07 8.25
C LEU A 272 -2.69 0.21 7.52
N THR A 273 -3.27 1.39 7.75
CA THR A 273 -4.55 1.79 7.16
C THR A 273 -4.45 2.49 5.81
N ASP A 274 -3.26 2.58 5.23
CA ASP A 274 -3.10 3.20 3.91
C ASP A 274 -3.80 2.36 2.83
N HIS A 275 -4.30 3.05 1.81
CA HIS A 275 -5.12 2.46 0.77
C HIS A 275 -5.23 3.40 -0.43
N ALA A 276 -5.65 2.83 -1.56
CA ALA A 276 -5.95 3.61 -2.75
C ALA A 276 -7.11 2.99 -3.52
N PHE A 277 -7.74 3.82 -4.33
CA PHE A 277 -8.88 3.44 -5.14
C PHE A 277 -8.75 4.01 -6.56
N PHE A 278 -9.41 3.34 -7.50
CA PHE A 278 -9.68 3.93 -8.81
C PHE A 278 -11.10 3.62 -9.30
N VAL A 279 -11.58 4.44 -10.24
CA VAL A 279 -12.75 4.16 -11.08
C VAL A 279 -12.32 4.36 -12.53
N ASN A 280 -12.32 3.28 -13.31
CA ASN A 280 -11.90 3.32 -14.71
C ASN A 280 -12.93 4.08 -15.54
N LEU A 281 -12.57 5.26 -16.05
CA LEU A 281 -13.42 6.06 -16.94
C LEU A 281 -12.75 6.32 -18.28
N MET A 282 -11.61 5.66 -18.50
CA MET A 282 -10.78 5.78 -19.69
C MET A 282 -11.60 5.63 -20.99
N PRO A 283 -11.34 6.47 -22.01
CA PRO A 283 -11.92 6.28 -23.33
C PRO A 283 -11.58 4.89 -23.89
N GLY A 284 -12.54 4.22 -24.53
CA GLY A 284 -12.32 2.86 -25.05
C GLY A 284 -11.19 2.76 -26.08
N ALA A 285 -10.95 3.82 -26.86
CA ALA A 285 -9.82 3.86 -27.79
C ALA A 285 -8.46 3.81 -27.07
N LEU A 286 -8.33 4.56 -25.97
CA LEU A 286 -7.12 4.56 -25.13
C LEU A 286 -6.94 3.21 -24.43
N MET A 287 -8.01 2.62 -23.87
CA MET A 287 -7.91 1.28 -23.25
C MET A 287 -7.46 0.21 -24.26
N ARG A 288 -7.95 0.25 -25.51
CA ARG A 288 -7.51 -0.64 -26.60
C ARG A 288 -6.05 -0.48 -26.94
N GLU A 289 -5.57 0.75 -27.00
CA GLU A 289 -4.16 1.06 -27.25
C GLU A 289 -3.27 0.50 -26.16
N ILE A 290 -3.63 0.74 -24.90
CA ILE A 290 -2.94 0.20 -23.72
C ILE A 290 -2.89 -1.32 -23.79
N VAL A 291 -4.03 -2.00 -23.94
CA VAL A 291 -4.07 -3.47 -24.02
C VAL A 291 -3.21 -4.01 -25.15
N ARG A 292 -3.18 -3.35 -26.32
CA ARG A 292 -2.31 -3.74 -27.43
C ARG A 292 -0.83 -3.61 -27.05
N CYS A 293 -0.43 -2.50 -26.45
CA CYS A 293 0.93 -2.30 -25.98
C CYS A 293 1.36 -3.41 -25.01
N LEU A 294 0.55 -3.67 -23.98
CA LEU A 294 0.85 -4.67 -22.96
C LEU A 294 0.95 -6.09 -23.56
N ASN A 295 -0.03 -6.48 -24.38
CA ASN A 295 -0.07 -7.81 -24.98
C ASN A 295 1.01 -8.06 -26.04
N THR A 296 1.63 -7.00 -26.58
CA THR A 296 2.80 -7.10 -27.48
C THR A 296 4.14 -7.03 -26.73
N GLY A 297 4.11 -6.90 -25.40
CA GLY A 297 5.30 -6.83 -24.56
C GLY A 297 6.08 -5.52 -24.70
N GLN A 298 5.46 -4.47 -25.24
CA GLN A 298 6.10 -3.18 -25.47
C GLN A 298 6.13 -2.32 -24.20
N ILE A 299 7.03 -1.33 -24.19
CA ILE A 299 7.08 -0.26 -23.18
C ILE A 299 6.58 1.01 -23.86
N CYS A 300 5.39 1.47 -23.48
CA CYS A 300 4.72 2.64 -24.05
C CYS A 300 4.49 3.73 -23.00
N GLN A 301 4.14 4.92 -23.48
CA GLN A 301 3.82 6.09 -22.67
C GLN A 301 2.62 6.85 -23.25
#